data_AF-A0A1H9LHT0-F1
#
_entry.id   AF-A0A1H9LHT0-F1
#
_cell.length_a   1.000
_cell.length_b   1.000
_cell.length_c   1.000
_cell.angle_alpha   90.00
_cell.angle_beta   90.00
_cell.angle_gamma   90.00
#
_symmetry.space_group_name_H-M   'P 1'
#
loop_
_entity.id
_entity.type
_entity.pdbx_description
1 polymer ?
#
loop_
_entity_poly.entity_id
_entity_poly.type
_entity_poly.pdbx_seq_one_letter_code
_entity_poly.pdbx_strand_id
1 'polypeptide(L)' 'MIVSKQWLENKIKELNQWLLDHEKGNHFDYAPKRQSRNYYVQKLIDLEENQLETIKI' A
#
# COMPACT_ATOMS: atom_id res chain seq x y z
N MET A 1 10.10 8.98 2.92
CA MET A 1 11.09 8.14 2.19
C MET A 1 10.84 8.31 0.69
N ILE A 2 11.84 8.13 -0.20
CA ILE A 2 11.62 8.10 -1.66
C ILE A 2 11.56 6.63 -2.09
N VAL A 3 10.52 6.26 -2.84
CA VAL A 3 10.28 4.87 -3.26
C VAL A 3 9.92 4.78 -4.73
N SER A 4 10.19 3.62 -5.33
CA SER A 4 9.83 3.31 -6.71
C SER A 4 8.44 2.68 -6.81
N LYS A 5 7.91 2.62 -8.05
CA LYS A 5 6.69 1.86 -8.37
C LYS A 5 6.74 0.41 -7.85
N GLN A 6 7.82 -0.31 -8.15
CA GLN A 6 7.99 -1.70 -7.74
C GLN A 6 7.93 -1.87 -6.21
N TRP A 7 8.48 -0.90 -5.47
CA TRP A 7 8.38 -0.90 -4.01
C TRP A 7 6.93 -0.75 -3.54
N LEU A 8 6.17 0.18 -4.13
CA LEU A 8 4.75 0.38 -3.81
C LEU A 8 3.92 -0.87 -4.11
N GLU A 9 4.11 -1.47 -5.29
CA GLU A 9 3.42 -2.70 -5.69
C GLU A 9 3.69 -3.86 -4.72
N ASN A 10 4.95 -4.06 -4.34
CA ASN A 10 5.33 -5.07 -3.35
C ASN A 10 4.68 -4.77 -1.98
N LYS A 11 4.69 -3.52 -1.53
CA LYS A 11 4.11 -3.14 -0.25
C LYS A 11 2.59 -3.33 -0.23
N ILE A 12 1.90 -2.98 -1.32
CA ILE A 12 0.47 -3.19 -1.48
C ILE A 12 0.16 -4.69 -1.47
N LYS A 13 0.96 -5.51 -2.16
CA LYS A 13 0.80 -6.97 -2.18
C LYS A 13 0.95 -7.58 -0.78
N GLU A 14 1.98 -7.19 -0.02
CA GLU A 14 2.17 -7.63 1.37
C GLU A 14 0.96 -7.28 2.24
N LEU A 15 0.47 -6.04 2.14
CA LEU A 15 -0.67 -5.58 2.94
C LEU A 15 -1.96 -6.28 2.53
N ASN A 16 -2.19 -6.48 1.23
CA ASN A 16 -3.36 -7.22 0.75
C ASN A 16 -3.33 -8.66 1.27
N GLN A 17 -2.19 -9.36 1.20
CA GLN A 17 -2.07 -10.72 1.74
C GLN A 17 -2.38 -10.75 3.23
N TRP A 18 -1.76 -9.85 4.01
CA TRP A 18 -2.01 -9.78 5.44
C TRP A 18 -3.49 -9.50 5.75
N LEU A 19 -4.13 -8.59 5.02
CA LEU A 19 -5.55 -8.27 5.21
C LEU A 19 -6.45 -9.47 4.88
N LEU A 20 -6.15 -10.23 3.83
CA LEU A 20 -6.89 -11.45 3.49
C LEU A 20 -6.77 -12.50 4.60
N ASP A 21 -5.56 -12.71 5.12
CA ASP A 21 -5.31 -13.69 6.19
C ASP A 21 -6.01 -13.33 7.51
N HIS A 22 -6.28 -12.05 7.74
CA HIS A 22 -6.85 -11.51 8.98
C HIS A 22 -8.25 -10.94 8.82
N GLU A 23 -8.93 -11.11 7.67
CA GLU A 23 -10.26 -10.54 7.39
C GLU A 23 -11.32 -10.98 8.42
N LYS A 24 -11.18 -12.20 8.93
CA LYS A 24 -12.10 -12.80 9.92
C LYS A 24 -11.66 -12.55 11.37
N GLY A 25 -10.45 -12.05 11.57
CA GLY A 25 -9.92 -11.70 12.88
C GLY A 25 -10.22 -10.23 13.14
N ASN A 26 -10.86 -9.93 14.27
CA ASN A 26 -11.01 -8.54 14.75
C ASN A 26 -9.66 -8.00 15.26
N HIS A 27 -8.61 -8.16 14.46
CA HIS A 27 -7.24 -7.82 14.80
C HIS A 27 -7.13 -6.30 14.87
N PHE A 28 -6.56 -5.78 15.96
CA PHE A 28 -6.45 -4.33 16.20
C PHE A 28 -5.72 -3.60 15.05
N ASP A 29 -4.75 -4.26 14.42
CA ASP A 29 -4.02 -3.72 13.25
C ASP A 29 -4.79 -3.76 11.92
N TYR A 30 -5.98 -4.36 11.85
CA TYR A 30 -6.71 -4.50 10.60
C TYR A 30 -7.05 -3.15 9.97
N ALA A 31 -7.66 -2.26 10.74
CA ALA A 31 -8.01 -0.91 10.27
C ALA A 31 -6.76 -0.07 9.91
N PRO A 32 -5.72 0.03 10.74
CA PRO A 32 -4.47 0.72 10.38
C PRO A 32 -3.79 0.18 9.12
N LYS A 33 -3.73 -1.15 8.93
CA LYS A 33 -3.10 -1.76 7.75
C LYS A 33 -3.94 -1.55 6.50
N ARG A 34 -5.28 -1.57 6.60
CA ARG A 34 -6.18 -1.22 5.50
C ARG A 34 -5.98 0.24 5.06
N GLN A 35 -5.88 1.17 6.02
CA GLN A 35 -5.61 2.58 5.73
C GLN A 35 -4.24 2.74 5.06
N SER A 36 -3.21 2.06 5.57
CA SER A 36 -1.86 2.08 4.97
C SER A 36 -1.87 1.55 3.55
N ARG A 37 -2.59 0.45 3.28
CA ARG A 37 -2.75 -0.11 1.93
C ARG A 37 -3.38 0.91 1.00
N ASN A 38 -4.47 1.55 1.43
CA ASN A 38 -5.14 2.58 0.64
C ASN A 38 -4.23 3.78 0.35
N TYR A 39 -3.42 4.21 1.33
CA TYR A 39 -2.42 5.26 1.12
C TYR A 39 -1.41 4.88 0.03
N TYR A 40 -0.84 3.68 0.08
CA TYR A 40 0.12 3.24 -0.93
C TYR A 40 -0.50 3.04 -2.30
N VAL A 41 -1.76 2.59 -2.38
CA VAL A 41 -2.52 2.54 -3.65
C VAL A 41 -2.67 3.94 -4.23
N GLN A 42 -3.05 4.94 -3.42
CA GLN A 42 -3.13 6.32 -3.90
C GLN A 42 -1.78 6.83 -4.40
N LYS A 43 -0.69 6.52 -3.68
CA LYS A 43 0.67 6.91 -4.11
C LYS A 43 1.11 6.24 -5.40
N LEU A 44 0.67 5.00 -5.65
CA LEU A 44 0.92 4.32 -6.91
C LEU A 44 0.17 5.01 -8.06
N ILE A 45 -1.10 5.38 -7.84
CA ILE A 45 -1.90 6.15 -8.82
C ILE A 45 -1.22 7.49 -9.10
N ASP A 46 -0.87 8.25 -8.07
CA ASP A 46 -0.18 9.54 -8.20
C ASP A 46 1.11 9.39 -9.04
N LEU A 47 1.89 8.33 -8.81
CA LEU A 47 3.12 8.03 -9.54
C LEU A 47 2.86 7.72 -11.02
N GLU A 48 1.82 6.93 -11.32
CA GLU A 48 1.44 6.57 -12.69
C GLU A 48 0.85 7.75 -13.47
N GLU A 49 -0.05 8.52 -12.86
CA GLU A 49 -0.69 9.67 -13.50
C GLU A 49 0.31 10.78 -13.84
N ASN A 50 1.32 10.98 -13.00
CA ASN A 50 2.37 11.98 -13.21
C ASN A 50 3.60 11.43 -13.96
N GLN A 51 3.56 10.16 -14.41
CA GLN A 51 4.66 9.48 -15.10
C GLN A 51 6.00 9.58 -14.33
N LEU A 52 5.95 9.50 -13.00
CA LEU A 52 7.12 9.62 -12.14
C LEU A 52 7.82 8.27 -11.99
N GLU A 53 9.15 8.27 -11.91
CA GLU A 53 9.91 7.05 -11.59
C GLU A 53 9.91 6.73 -10.09
N THR A 54 9.81 7.78 -9.26
CA THR A 54 9.82 7.67 -7.80
C THR A 54 8.88 8.70 -7.16
N ILE A 55 8.39 8.39 -5.96
CA ILE A 55 7.53 9.29 -5.18
C ILE A 55 7.94 9.34 -3.71
N LYS A 56 7.67 10.47 -3.06
CA LYS A 56 7.85 10.61 -1.62
C LYS A 56 6.63 10.06 -0.88
N ILE A 57 6.89 9.17 0.07
CA ILE A 57 5.93 8.60 1.02
C ILE A 57 6.20 9.03 2.45
#